data_AF-A0A0U3F2E5-F1
#
_entry.id   AF-A0A0U3F2E5-F1
#
_cell.length_a   1.000
_cell.length_b   1.000
_cell.length_c   1.000
_cell.angle_alpha   90.00
_cell.angle_beta   90.00
_cell.angle_gamma   90.00
#
_symmetry.space_group_name_H-M   'P 1'
#
loop_
_entity.id
_entity.type
_entity.pdbx_description
1 polymer ?
#
loop_
_entity_poly.entity_id
_entity_poly.type
_entity_poly.pdbx_seq_one_letter_code
_entity_poly.pdbx_strand_id
1 'polypeptide(L)'
;MSLVAQSSGGKDYEPRFGTRIKGSGLFAEMIAQRFRVASLSNWVRLSEDGKLSGAGDKPVTPEQMELARLRAELARMTMERDIAKKAAAYFAQDLLQGTPGFKK
;
A
#
# COMPACT_ATOMS: atom_id res chain seq x y z
N MET A 1 -35.24 -21.31 40.42
CA MET A 1 -34.47 -20.12 39.99
C MET A 1 -33.14 -20.60 39.45
N SER A 2 -32.76 -20.23 38.22
CA SER A 2 -31.57 -20.75 37.52
C SER A 2 -30.26 -20.12 38.03
N LEU A 3 -29.21 -20.93 38.20
CA LEU A 3 -27.85 -20.49 38.55
C LEU A 3 -27.28 -19.46 37.56
N VAL A 4 -27.69 -19.54 36.29
CA VAL A 4 -27.27 -18.61 35.22
C VAL A 4 -27.90 -17.21 35.40
N ALA A 5 -29.05 -17.11 36.07
CA ALA A 5 -29.67 -15.83 36.39
C ALA A 5 -29.06 -15.18 37.64
N GLN A 6 -28.46 -15.97 38.55
CA GLN A 6 -27.75 -15.44 39.73
C GLN A 6 -26.40 -14.81 39.36
N SER A 7 -25.75 -15.29 38.30
CA SER A 7 -24.46 -14.78 37.83
C SER A 7 -24.54 -13.45 37.07
N SER A 8 -25.74 -12.90 36.84
CA SER A 8 -25.96 -11.58 36.24
C SER A 8 -26.86 -10.73 37.15
N GLY A 9 -26.26 -10.14 38.19
CA GLY A 9 -26.92 -9.20 39.11
C GLY A 9 -27.51 -9.82 40.40
N GLY A 10 -27.26 -11.10 40.68
CA GLY A 10 -27.68 -11.78 41.92
C GLY A 10 -26.73 -11.59 43.10
N LYS A 11 -27.02 -12.25 44.23
CA LYS A 11 -26.25 -12.14 45.49
C LYS A 11 -24.75 -12.51 45.35
N ASP A 12 -24.43 -13.33 44.35
CA ASP A 12 -23.08 -13.78 44.00
C ASP A 12 -22.47 -13.03 42.80
N TYR A 13 -23.13 -11.96 42.32
CA TYR A 13 -22.64 -11.15 41.22
C TYR A 13 -21.47 -10.27 41.67
N GLU A 14 -20.29 -10.56 41.13
CA GLU A 14 -19.09 -9.74 41.29
C GLU A 14 -18.99 -8.75 40.11
N PRO A 15 -19.23 -7.43 40.30
CA PRO A 15 -19.23 -6.45 39.21
C PRO A 15 -17.87 -6.34 38.50
N ARG A 16 -16.79 -6.67 39.21
CA ARG A 16 -15.40 -6.66 38.71
C ARG A 16 -15.04 -7.92 37.93
N PHE A 17 -15.89 -8.94 37.92
CA PHE A 17 -15.64 -10.19 37.17
C PHE A 17 -15.50 -9.92 35.66
N GLY A 18 -16.43 -9.15 35.09
CA GLY A 18 -16.37 -8.76 33.68
C GLY A 18 -15.15 -7.91 33.34
N THR A 19 -14.68 -7.06 34.27
CA THR A 19 -13.49 -6.23 34.08
C THR A 19 -12.20 -7.06 34.09
N ARG A 20 -12.09 -8.05 34.99
CA ARG A 20 -10.94 -8.98 35.04
C ARG A 20 -10.78 -9.80 33.76
N ILE A 21 -11.88 -10.28 33.15
CA ILE A 21 -11.82 -11.06 31.91
C ILE A 21 -11.45 -10.19 30.70
N LYS A 22 -11.77 -8.90 30.73
CA LYS A 22 -11.40 -7.93 29.67
C LYS A 22 -9.93 -7.50 29.71
N GLY A 23 -9.09 -8.12 30.55
CA GLY A 23 -7.65 -7.90 30.56
C GLY A 23 -7.17 -6.79 31.50
N SER A 24 -7.78 -6.61 32.68
CA SER A 24 -7.28 -5.69 33.72
C SER A 24 -6.65 -6.44 34.90
N GLY A 25 -5.57 -5.90 35.46
CA GLY A 25 -4.91 -6.42 36.68
C GLY A 25 -3.51 -6.99 36.42
N LEU A 26 -2.84 -7.44 37.49
CA LEU A 26 -1.42 -7.80 37.50
C LEU A 26 -1.02 -8.83 36.42
N PHE A 27 -1.86 -9.84 36.19
CA PHE A 27 -1.62 -10.87 35.17
C PHE A 27 -1.71 -10.31 33.75
N ALA A 28 -2.67 -9.42 33.48
CA ALA A 28 -2.80 -8.80 32.17
C ALA A 28 -1.64 -7.85 31.88
N GLU A 29 -1.19 -7.09 32.88
CA GLU A 29 0.01 -6.27 32.78
C GLU A 29 1.26 -7.11 32.50
N MET A 30 1.42 -8.24 33.20
CA MET A 30 2.55 -9.14 32.98
C MET A 30 2.53 -9.79 31.58
N ILE A 31 1.36 -10.15 31.07
CA ILE A 31 1.19 -10.64 29.69
C ILE A 31 1.53 -9.52 28.70
N ALA A 32 1.03 -8.31 28.89
CA ALA A 32 1.32 -7.17 28.02
C ALA A 32 2.81 -6.83 28.00
N GLN A 33 3.49 -6.87 29.16
CA GLN A 33 4.93 -6.66 29.29
C GLN A 33 5.71 -7.69 28.46
N ARG A 34 5.38 -8.98 28.62
CA ARG A 34 6.02 -10.08 27.88
C ARG A 34 5.76 -10.00 26.38
N PHE A 35 4.52 -9.67 26.01
CA PHE A 35 4.14 -9.53 24.60
C PHE A 35 4.89 -8.36 23.94
N ARG A 36 5.08 -7.24 24.64
CA ARG A 36 5.81 -6.06 24.13
C ARG A 36 7.28 -6.38 23.85
N VAL A 37 7.93 -7.12 24.75
CA VAL A 37 9.32 -7.57 24.57
C VAL A 37 9.43 -8.53 23.40
N ALA A 38 8.53 -9.51 23.31
CA ALA A 38 8.53 -10.51 22.24
C ALA A 38 8.20 -9.91 20.87
N SER A 39 7.30 -8.91 20.81
CA SER A 39 6.92 -8.27 19.54
C SER A 39 8.02 -7.35 19.00
N LEU A 40 8.65 -6.53 19.86
CA LEU A 40 9.77 -5.68 19.43
C LEU A 40 10.99 -6.49 19.00
N SER A 41 11.38 -7.51 19.77
CA SER A 41 12.51 -8.36 19.39
C SER A 41 12.23 -9.13 18.11
N ASN A 42 11.00 -9.61 17.92
CA ASN A 42 10.59 -10.26 16.68
C ASN A 42 10.61 -9.29 15.48
N TRP A 43 10.21 -8.03 15.66
CA TRP A 43 10.26 -7.01 14.60
C TRP A 43 11.70 -6.64 14.22
N VAL A 44 12.59 -6.47 15.20
CA VAL A 44 14.02 -6.25 14.94
C VAL A 44 14.61 -7.43 14.17
N ARG A 45 14.36 -8.66 14.62
CA ARG A 45 14.85 -9.86 13.94
C ARG A 45 14.30 -10.01 12.52
N LEU A 46 13.01 -9.71 12.30
CA LEU A 46 12.41 -9.72 10.96
C LEU A 46 12.98 -8.64 10.04
N SER A 47 13.35 -7.49 10.59
CA SER A 47 14.04 -6.42 9.87
C SER A 47 15.45 -6.83 9.47
N GLU A 48 16.22 -7.43 10.39
CA GLU A 48 17.57 -7.95 10.13
C GLU A 48 17.54 -9.07 9.09
N ASP A 49 16.54 -9.95 9.14
CA ASP A 49 16.32 -11.03 8.16
C ASP A 49 15.82 -10.51 6.79
N GLY A 50 15.53 -9.21 6.63
CA GLY A 50 14.94 -8.64 5.42
C GLY A 50 13.52 -9.13 5.10
N LYS A 51 12.83 -9.69 6.10
CA LYS A 51 11.48 -10.27 6.00
C LYS A 51 10.38 -9.33 6.51
N LEU A 52 10.76 -8.17 7.02
CA LEU A 52 9.83 -7.15 7.45
C LEU A 52 9.23 -6.46 6.20
N SER A 53 8.03 -6.86 5.80
CA SER A 53 7.27 -6.13 4.78
C SER A 53 6.46 -5.02 5.42
N GLY A 54 6.57 -3.80 4.88
CA GLY A 54 5.74 -2.68 5.28
C GLY A 54 4.30 -2.87 4.86
N ALA A 55 3.38 -2.15 5.53
CA ALA A 55 1.99 -2.06 5.09
C ALA A 55 1.94 -1.38 3.70
N GLY A 56 1.90 -2.17 2.63
CA GLY A 56 1.91 -1.69 1.25
C GLY A 56 3.01 -2.28 0.37
N ASP A 57 3.97 -3.03 0.93
CA ASP A 57 5.00 -3.72 0.16
C ASP A 57 4.39 -4.94 -0.55
N LYS A 58 3.69 -4.69 -1.65
CA LYS A 58 3.39 -5.73 -2.63
C LYS A 58 4.69 -6.03 -3.35
N PRO A 59 5.24 -7.26 -3.23
CA PRO A 59 6.38 -7.64 -4.06
C PRO A 59 5.99 -7.45 -5.52
N VAL A 60 6.81 -6.70 -6.25
CA VAL A 60 6.56 -6.42 -7.67
C VAL A 60 6.53 -7.75 -8.40
N THR A 61 5.38 -8.13 -8.94
CA THR A 61 5.25 -9.38 -9.68
C THR A 61 5.99 -9.24 -11.02
N PRO A 62 6.50 -10.35 -11.60
CA PRO A 62 7.16 -10.29 -12.91
C PRO A 62 6.25 -9.67 -13.99
N GLU A 63 4.94 -9.91 -13.92
CA GLU A 63 3.94 -9.29 -14.79
C GLU A 63 3.89 -7.76 -14.64
N GLN A 64 4.05 -7.23 -13.42
CA GLN A 64 4.08 -5.78 -13.18
C GLN A 64 5.36 -5.14 -13.75
N MET A 65 6.48 -5.85 -13.74
CA MET A 65 7.71 -5.37 -14.38
C MET A 65 7.56 -5.30 -15.90
N GLU A 66 7.01 -6.35 -16.52
CA GLU A 66 6.76 -6.35 -17.96
C GLU A 66 5.75 -5.28 -18.37
N LEU A 67 4.70 -5.07 -17.57
CA LEU A 67 3.72 -4.02 -17.80
C LEU A 67 4.35 -2.62 -17.70
N ALA A 68 5.27 -2.40 -16.76
CA ALA A 68 6.01 -1.15 -16.66
C ALA A 68 6.94 -0.94 -17.86
N ARG A 69 7.65 -1.98 -18.30
CA ARG A 69 8.51 -1.95 -19.49
C ARG A 69 7.73 -1.59 -20.75
N LEU A 70 6.61 -2.26 -21.00
CA LEU A 70 5.76 -2.02 -22.17
C LEU A 70 5.19 -0.60 -22.18
N ARG A 71 4.79 -0.06 -21.02
CA ARG A 71 4.33 1.33 -20.91
C ARG A 71 5.42 2.34 -21.23
N ALA A 72 6.65 2.08 -20.81
CA ALA A 72 7.79 2.94 -21.14
C ALA A 72 8.09 2.93 -22.65
N GLU A 73 8.02 1.76 -23.29
CA GLU A 73 8.23 1.62 -24.73
C GLU A 73 7.13 2.31 -25.55
N LEU A 74 5.86 2.14 -25.16
CA LEU A 74 4.75 2.87 -25.78
C LEU A 74 4.87 4.38 -25.63
N ALA A 75 5.31 4.87 -24.46
CA ALA A 75 5.54 6.30 -24.24
C ALA A 75 6.63 6.83 -25.17
N ARG A 76 7.75 6.11 -25.30
CA ARG A 76 8.83 6.46 -26.22
C ARG A 76 8.35 6.51 -27.68
N MET A 77 7.67 5.47 -28.15
CA MET A 77 7.15 5.41 -29.52
C MET A 77 6.15 6.52 -29.82
N THR A 78 5.32 6.88 -28.83
CA THR A 78 4.38 8.00 -28.92
C THR A 78 5.14 9.32 -29.13
N MET A 79 6.20 9.56 -28.36
CA MET A 79 7.04 10.75 -28.51
C MET A 79 7.75 10.79 -29.88
N GLU A 80 8.33 9.68 -30.33
CA GLU A 80 9.00 9.58 -31.64
C GLU A 80 8.03 9.90 -32.79
N ARG A 81 6.81 9.34 -32.75
CA ARG A 81 5.75 9.66 -33.69
C ARG A 81 5.39 11.14 -33.68
N ASP A 82 5.26 11.74 -32.49
CA ASP A 82 4.88 13.16 -32.37
C ASP A 82 5.95 14.10 -32.91
N ILE A 83 7.23 13.75 -32.74
CA ILE A 83 8.35 14.46 -33.36
C ILE A 83 8.27 14.35 -34.89
N ALA A 84 8.08 13.14 -35.42
CA ALA A 84 7.95 12.93 -36.86
C ALA A 84 6.76 13.70 -37.45
N LYS A 85 5.62 13.74 -36.75
CA LYS A 85 4.45 14.51 -37.15
C LYS A 85 4.71 16.01 -37.17
N LYS A 86 5.41 16.55 -36.17
CA LYS A 86 5.83 17.95 -36.14
C LYS A 86 6.80 18.28 -37.27
N ALA A 87 7.77 17.41 -37.54
CA ALA A 87 8.70 17.57 -38.64
C ALA A 87 7.97 17.58 -40.01
N ALA A 88 7.07 16.63 -40.24
CA ALA A 88 6.26 16.59 -41.46
C ALA A 88 5.42 17.86 -41.66
N ALA A 89 4.82 18.38 -40.59
CA ALA A 89 4.07 19.64 -40.64
C ALA A 89 4.97 20.84 -40.98
N TYR A 90 6.17 20.93 -40.38
CA TYR A 90 7.15 21.96 -40.70
C TYR A 90 7.56 21.92 -42.19
N PHE A 91 7.92 20.74 -42.70
CA PHE A 91 8.31 20.58 -44.10
C PHE A 91 7.16 20.90 -45.06
N ALA A 92 5.92 20.53 -44.74
CA ALA A 92 4.75 20.90 -45.54
C ALA A 92 4.52 22.43 -45.59
N GLN A 93 4.83 23.14 -44.49
CA GLN A 93 4.73 24.60 -44.44
C GLN A 93 5.83 25.29 -45.25
N ASP A 94 7.08 24.78 -45.21
CA ASP A 94 8.20 25.29 -46.02
C ASP A 94 7.92 25.15 -47.53
N LEU A 95 7.33 24.03 -47.96
CA LEU A 95 6.94 23.82 -49.36
C LEU A 95 5.90 24.86 -49.83
N LEU A 96 4.99 25.28 -48.96
CA LEU A 96 3.99 26.31 -49.28
C LEU A 96 4.61 27.72 -49.37
N GLN A 97 5.65 28.02 -48.60
CA GLN A 97 6.30 29.34 -48.60
C GLN A 97 7.36 29.50 -49.71
N GLY A 98 7.97 28.40 -50.17
CA GLY A 98 8.99 28.42 -51.23
C GLY A 98 8.44 28.54 -52.66
N THR A 99 7.13 28.49 -52.86
CA THR A 99 6.52 28.62 -54.20
C THR A 99 6.39 30.10 -54.60
N PRO A 100 7.07 30.57 -55.66
CA PRO A 100 6.91 31.95 -56.13
C PRO A 100 5.46 32.17 -56.60
N GLY A 101 4.66 32.87 -55.79
CA GLY A 101 3.27 33.20 -56.12
C GLY A 101 2.21 32.97 -55.03
N PHE A 102 2.57 32.47 -53.83
CA PHE A 102 1.58 32.17 -52.77
C PHE A 102 1.01 33.41 -52.02
N LYS A 103 1.14 34.63 -52.57
CA LYS A 103 0.39 35.80 -52.08
C LYS A 103 -0.68 36.20 -53.09
N LYS A 104 -1.93 35.84 -52.80
CA LYS A 104 -3.12 36.63 -53.10
C LYS A 104 -4.08 36.50 -51.92
#